data_AF-A0A7S0TUQ4-F1
#
_entry.id   AF-A0A7S0TUQ4-F1
#
_cell.length_a   1.000
_cell.length_b   1.000
_cell.length_c   1.000
_cell.angle_alpha   90.00
_cell.angle_beta   90.00
_cell.angle_gamma   90.00
#
_symmetry.space_group_name_H-M   'P 1'
#
loop_
_entity.id
_entity.type
_entity.pdbx_description
1 polymer ?
#
loop_
_entity_poly.entity_id
_entity_poly.type
_entity_poly.pdbx_seq_one_letter_code
_entity_poly.pdbx_strand_id
1 'polypeptide(L)'
;EFFKSNETPRPLTIRINSIRNGEENFQNNLRNMGIQKIFEEKLLNFAGIIKRKNIRLGKNPEFLAGYFTLQGLSSFFSVIALDPQKGERILEIAAAPGGKATFISQIMENTGICIANDKNKSRLNSLVSTIHRLGIENSIVTNFDGSFFHYKMKGFDRVLLDAPCTGTGIISHDERIKLHKINSAILINTTLQKRLLISAIDSCKINQEKKGYIVYSTCSILIEENESIIQYAVEKRNVKIVKTG
;
A
#
# COMPACT_ATOMS: atom_id res chain seq x y z
N GLU A 1 11.15 13.86 -20.73
CA GLU A 1 11.37 13.79 -19.27
C GLU A 1 11.14 12.38 -18.72
N PHE A 2 9.96 11.78 -18.95
CA PHE A 2 9.60 10.42 -18.50
C PHE A 2 10.67 9.34 -18.74
N PHE A 3 11.13 9.12 -19.98
CA PHE A 3 12.13 8.08 -20.29
C PHE A 3 13.45 8.29 -19.54
N LYS A 4 13.96 9.53 -19.50
CA LYS A 4 15.18 9.88 -18.76
C LYS A 4 15.05 9.57 -17.27
N SER A 5 13.89 9.82 -16.67
CA SER A 5 13.63 9.51 -15.25
C SER A 5 13.55 8.02 -14.93
N ASN A 6 13.40 7.16 -15.95
CA ASN A 6 13.43 5.71 -15.79
C ASN A 6 14.84 5.10 -15.90
N GLU A 7 15.82 5.90 -16.33
CA GLU A 7 17.23 5.49 -16.44
C GLU A 7 18.06 5.94 -15.24
N THR A 8 17.51 6.82 -14.39
CA THR A 8 18.17 7.29 -13.18
C THR A 8 17.74 6.47 -11.96
N PRO A 9 18.70 5.91 -11.19
CA PRO A 9 18.39 5.21 -9.95
C PRO A 9 17.70 6.15 -8.95
N ARG A 10 16.54 5.73 -8.43
CA ARG A 10 15.82 6.50 -7.42
C ARG A 10 16.46 6.33 -6.04
N PRO A 11 16.42 7.36 -5.17
CA PRO A 11 16.92 7.23 -3.82
C PRO A 11 16.14 6.16 -3.06
N LEU A 12 16.85 5.42 -2.20
CA LEU A 12 16.24 4.42 -1.35
C LEU A 12 15.39 5.11 -0.28
N THR A 13 14.09 4.82 -0.30
CA THR A 13 13.10 5.43 0.58
C THR A 13 12.61 4.43 1.61
N ILE A 14 12.34 4.94 2.81
CA ILE A 14 11.89 4.17 3.96
C ILE A 14 10.65 4.78 4.58
N ARG A 15 9.92 3.94 5.30
CA ARG A 15 8.89 4.33 6.24
C ARG A 15 9.35 4.09 7.67
N ILE A 16 9.42 5.17 8.43
CA ILE A 16 9.64 5.18 9.88
C ILE A 16 8.40 4.62 10.57
N ASN A 17 8.62 3.72 11.53
CA ASN A 17 7.55 3.07 12.27
C ASN A 17 7.23 3.79 13.58
N SER A 18 6.15 4.59 13.60
CA SER A 18 5.76 5.31 14.82
C SER A 18 5.21 4.45 15.93
N ILE A 19 4.75 3.22 15.68
CA ILE A 19 4.29 2.30 16.74
C ILE A 19 5.45 1.88 17.64
N ARG A 20 6.66 1.76 17.07
CA ARG A 20 7.87 1.36 17.81
C ARG A 20 8.67 2.56 18.31
N ASN A 21 8.26 3.81 18.07
CA ASN A 21 9.01 5.03 18.38
C ASN A 21 9.01 5.43 19.88
N GLY A 22 9.20 4.48 20.79
CA GLY A 22 9.28 4.72 22.24
C GLY A 22 10.67 5.07 22.77
N GLU A 23 11.72 4.96 21.97
CA GLU A 23 13.09 5.26 22.42
C GLU A 23 13.47 6.72 22.18
N GLU A 24 13.83 7.46 23.24
CA GLU A 24 14.41 8.83 23.18
C GLU A 24 15.55 8.95 22.16
N ASN A 25 16.26 7.86 21.88
CA ASN A 25 17.39 7.82 20.96
C ASN A 25 17.04 7.58 19.49
N PHE A 26 15.77 7.39 19.11
CA PHE A 26 15.44 7.00 17.74
C PHE A 26 15.85 8.06 16.69
N GLN A 27 15.68 9.35 16.97
CA GLN A 27 16.15 10.40 16.05
C GLN A 27 17.68 10.41 15.92
N ASN A 28 18.40 10.13 17.00
CA ASN A 28 19.86 10.00 16.98
C ASN A 28 20.28 8.76 16.18
N ASN A 29 19.58 7.64 16.34
CA ASN A 29 19.82 6.41 15.57
C ASN A 29 19.58 6.64 14.08
N LEU A 30 18.48 7.31 13.69
CA LEU A 30 18.23 7.69 12.29
C LEU A 30 19.36 8.53 11.71
N ARG A 31 19.85 9.54 12.46
CA ARG A 31 20.99 10.37 12.04
C ARG A 31 22.26 9.55 11.88
N ASN A 32 22.59 8.69 12.84
CA ASN A 32 23.76 7.79 12.81
C ASN A 32 23.73 6.81 11.62
N MET A 33 22.52 6.40 11.21
CA MET A 33 22.30 5.56 10.05
C MET A 33 22.40 6.33 8.71
N GLY A 34 22.47 7.66 8.74
CA GLY A 34 22.46 8.49 7.53
C GLY A 34 21.07 8.55 6.87
N ILE A 35 20.01 8.36 7.65
CA ILE A 35 18.63 8.55 7.24
C ILE A 35 18.28 10.03 7.43
N GLN A 36 17.87 10.68 6.36
CA GLN A 36 17.33 12.03 6.41
C GLN A 36 15.82 11.97 6.20
N LYS A 37 15.06 12.61 7.09
CA LYS A 37 13.62 12.86 6.84
C LYS A 37 13.47 13.75 5.62
N ILE A 38 12.52 13.41 4.77
CA ILE A 38 12.34 14.08 3.48
C ILE A 38 11.33 15.23 3.60
N PHE A 39 10.31 15.05 4.44
CA PHE A 39 9.19 15.97 4.57
C PHE A 39 8.96 16.33 6.04
N GLU A 40 8.65 17.60 6.27
CA GLU A 40 8.18 18.10 7.57
C GLU A 40 6.64 18.05 7.68
N GLU A 41 5.96 17.87 6.54
CA GLU A 41 4.50 17.77 6.48
C GLU A 41 3.99 16.56 7.28
N LYS A 42 2.96 16.79 8.09
CA LYS A 42 2.44 15.79 9.04
C LYS A 42 2.10 14.44 8.40
N LEU A 43 1.61 14.43 7.16
CA LEU A 43 1.20 13.21 6.45
C LEU A 43 2.39 12.41 5.88
N LEU A 44 3.53 13.06 5.65
CA LEU A 44 4.74 12.47 5.07
C LEU A 44 5.92 12.42 6.05
N ASN A 45 5.69 12.81 7.31
CA ASN A 45 6.73 12.84 8.35
C ASN A 45 7.33 11.45 8.69
N PHE A 46 6.68 10.38 8.22
CA PHE A 46 7.17 9.00 8.30
C PHE A 46 8.16 8.65 7.19
N ALA A 47 8.28 9.47 6.14
CA ALA A 47 9.15 9.17 5.00
C ALA A 47 10.59 9.62 5.25
N GLY A 48 11.53 8.72 5.01
CA GLY A 48 12.97 8.97 5.07
C GLY A 48 13.68 8.55 3.79
N ILE A 49 14.76 9.25 3.43
CA ILE A 49 15.73 8.81 2.41
C ILE A 49 16.97 8.31 3.13
N ILE A 50 17.42 7.12 2.73
CA ILE A 50 18.75 6.62 3.07
C ILE A 50 19.73 7.20 2.05
N LYS A 51 20.68 8.03 2.51
CA LYS A 51 21.76 8.54 1.64
C LYS A 51 22.92 7.57 1.46
N ARG A 52 23.04 6.57 2.33
CA ARG A 52 24.12 5.57 2.27
C ARG A 52 23.84 4.53 1.18
N LYS A 53 24.81 4.34 0.28
CA LYS A 53 24.70 3.40 -0.85
C LYS A 53 24.63 1.91 -0.45
N ASN A 54 24.99 1.53 0.79
CA ASN A 54 25.18 0.12 1.19
C ASN A 54 24.58 -0.23 2.58
N ILE A 55 23.27 -0.05 2.78
CA ILE A 55 22.63 -0.58 4.00
C ILE A 55 22.26 -2.05 3.80
N ARG A 56 22.90 -2.94 4.57
CA ARG A 56 22.54 -4.37 4.63
C ARG A 56 21.39 -4.57 5.62
N LEU A 57 20.15 -4.50 5.14
CA LEU A 57 18.96 -4.58 5.99
C LEU A 57 18.90 -5.82 6.88
N GLY A 58 19.26 -6.99 6.35
CA GLY A 58 19.28 -8.24 7.12
C GLY A 58 20.31 -8.29 8.25
N LYS A 59 21.19 -7.28 8.36
CA LYS A 59 22.17 -7.12 9.44
C LYS A 59 21.97 -5.81 10.22
N ASN A 60 20.89 -5.08 9.93
CA ASN A 60 20.63 -3.80 10.56
C ASN A 60 19.69 -4.01 11.76
N PRO A 61 20.15 -3.81 13.01
CA PRO A 61 19.34 -4.05 14.20
C PRO A 61 18.04 -3.26 14.20
N GLU A 62 18.05 -2.03 13.71
CA GLU A 62 16.88 -1.15 13.72
C GLU A 62 15.80 -1.62 12.73
N PHE A 63 16.21 -2.15 11.58
CA PHE A 63 15.31 -2.81 10.63
C PHE A 63 14.73 -4.09 11.24
N LEU A 64 15.57 -4.92 11.87
CA LEU A 64 15.13 -6.17 12.49
C LEU A 64 14.19 -5.94 13.67
N ALA A 65 14.44 -4.89 14.47
CA ALA A 65 13.57 -4.44 15.55
C ALA A 65 12.28 -3.77 15.06
N GLY A 66 12.18 -3.49 13.76
CA GLY A 66 10.99 -2.94 13.13
C GLY A 66 10.83 -1.43 13.27
N TYR A 67 11.89 -0.68 13.58
CA TYR A 67 11.84 0.78 13.67
C TYR A 67 11.61 1.47 12.32
N PHE A 68 11.92 0.78 11.22
CA PHE A 68 11.55 1.23 9.88
C PHE A 68 11.38 0.04 8.93
N THR A 69 10.83 0.33 7.76
CA THR A 69 10.76 -0.61 6.64
C THR A 69 11.11 0.08 5.33
N LEU A 70 11.65 -0.66 4.36
CA LEU A 70 11.75 -0.15 3.00
C LEU A 70 10.36 0.01 2.40
N GLN A 71 10.10 1.18 1.82
CA GLN A 71 8.85 1.45 1.14
C GLN A 71 9.01 2.65 0.22
N GLY A 72 8.64 2.46 -1.05
CA GLY A 72 8.64 3.54 -2.02
C GLY A 72 7.65 4.64 -1.65
N LEU A 73 8.02 5.90 -1.85
CA LEU A 73 7.16 7.06 -1.59
C LEU A 73 5.80 6.97 -2.27
N SER A 74 5.73 6.43 -3.49
CA SER A 74 4.47 6.25 -4.21
C SER A 74 3.44 5.43 -3.43
N SER A 75 3.90 4.45 -2.64
CA SER A 75 3.01 3.62 -1.82
C SER A 75 2.39 4.37 -0.65
N PHE A 76 3.00 5.48 -0.19
CA PHE A 76 2.45 6.27 0.91
C PHE A 76 1.17 6.98 0.49
N PHE A 77 1.16 7.54 -0.72
CA PHE A 77 0.02 8.33 -1.22
C PHE A 77 -1.29 7.54 -1.25
N SER A 78 -1.25 6.24 -1.55
CA SER A 78 -2.45 5.39 -1.51
C SER A 78 -3.05 5.28 -0.10
N VAL A 79 -2.22 5.22 0.94
CA VAL A 79 -2.67 5.14 2.34
C VAL A 79 -3.06 6.53 2.85
N ILE A 80 -2.35 7.58 2.45
CA ILE A 80 -2.71 8.97 2.79
C ILE A 80 -4.06 9.34 2.18
N ALA A 81 -4.29 9.01 0.91
CA ALA A 81 -5.57 9.24 0.24
C ALA A 81 -6.70 8.41 0.86
N LEU A 82 -6.39 7.24 1.42
CA LEU A 82 -7.37 6.41 2.14
C LEU A 82 -7.78 7.07 3.46
N ASP A 83 -6.90 7.85 4.08
CA ASP A 83 -7.11 8.55 5.35
C ASP A 83 -7.71 7.64 6.46
N PRO A 84 -7.04 6.53 6.84
CA PRO A 84 -7.50 5.64 7.92
C PRO A 84 -7.75 6.38 9.23
N GLN A 85 -8.90 6.14 9.88
CA GLN A 85 -9.19 6.69 11.20
C GLN A 85 -9.04 5.64 12.30
N LYS A 86 -8.74 6.10 13.51
CA LYS A 86 -8.68 5.23 14.70
C LYS A 86 -10.02 4.53 14.92
N GLY A 87 -9.97 3.25 15.28
CA GLY A 87 -11.15 2.43 15.56
C GLY A 87 -11.92 1.94 14.33
N GLU A 88 -11.58 2.38 13.11
CA GLU A 88 -12.24 1.91 11.89
C GLU A 88 -11.92 0.44 11.58
N ARG A 89 -12.79 -0.18 10.77
CA ARG A 89 -12.56 -1.48 10.17
C ARG A 89 -12.16 -1.31 8.71
N ILE A 90 -10.91 -1.61 8.39
CA ILE A 90 -10.32 -1.38 7.07
C ILE A 90 -9.97 -2.72 6.41
N LEU A 91 -10.16 -2.80 5.10
CA LEU A 91 -9.76 -3.94 4.27
C LEU A 91 -8.68 -3.51 3.28
N GLU A 92 -7.58 -4.25 3.20
CA GLU A 92 -6.68 -4.25 2.04
C GLU A 92 -6.80 -5.57 1.28
N ILE A 93 -7.19 -5.51 0.01
CA ILE A 93 -7.56 -6.70 -0.77
C ILE A 93 -6.35 -7.49 -1.27
N ALA A 94 -5.24 -6.80 -1.55
CA ALA A 94 -4.01 -7.35 -2.12
C ALA A 94 -2.79 -6.86 -1.32
N ALA A 95 -2.75 -7.26 -0.05
CA ALA A 95 -1.91 -6.67 0.97
C ALA A 95 -0.45 -7.11 0.96
N ALA A 96 -0.12 -8.29 0.43
CA ALA A 96 1.26 -8.76 0.50
C ALA A 96 2.17 -7.87 -0.38
N PRO A 97 3.42 -7.57 0.06
CA PRO A 97 4.11 -8.12 1.23
C PRO A 97 3.84 -7.40 2.56
N GLY A 98 2.90 -6.47 2.64
CA GLY A 98 2.43 -5.86 3.90
C GLY A 98 2.81 -4.40 4.12
N GLY A 99 3.48 -3.74 3.18
CA GLY A 99 3.93 -2.35 3.36
C GLY A 99 2.79 -1.37 3.62
N LYS A 100 1.69 -1.47 2.87
CA LYS A 100 0.52 -0.60 3.00
C LYS A 100 -0.38 -1.02 4.17
N ALA A 101 -0.65 -2.32 4.36
CA ALA A 101 -1.41 -2.84 5.51
C ALA A 101 -0.84 -2.40 6.85
N THR A 102 0.48 -2.53 6.99
CA THR A 102 1.18 -2.11 8.21
C THR A 102 1.24 -0.58 8.33
N PHE A 103 1.17 0.16 7.24
CA PHE A 103 1.06 1.62 7.29
C PHE A 103 -0.34 2.07 7.71
N ILE A 104 -1.39 1.44 7.18
CA ILE A 104 -2.77 1.64 7.62
C ILE A 104 -2.85 1.45 9.14
N SER A 105 -2.35 0.31 9.63
CA SER A 105 -2.36 -0.02 11.06
C SER A 105 -1.56 0.98 11.91
N GLN A 106 -0.45 1.50 11.37
CA GLN A 106 0.32 2.56 12.02
C GLN A 106 -0.45 3.88 12.13
N ILE A 107 -1.14 4.31 11.07
CA ILE A 107 -1.98 5.53 11.11
C ILE A 107 -3.13 5.37 12.11
N MET A 108 -3.70 4.16 12.19
CA MET A 108 -4.73 3.81 13.16
C MET A 108 -4.20 3.61 14.58
N GLU A 109 -2.88 3.74 14.80
CA GLU A 109 -2.23 3.53 16.11
C GLU A 109 -2.61 2.19 16.76
N ASN A 110 -2.61 1.10 15.98
CA ASN A 110 -3.05 -0.23 16.45
C ASN A 110 -4.48 -0.30 17.03
N THR A 111 -5.35 0.66 16.72
CA THR A 111 -6.77 0.62 17.10
C THR A 111 -7.64 0.10 15.97
N GLY A 112 -8.87 -0.34 16.24
CA GLY A 112 -9.78 -0.85 15.20
C GLY A 112 -9.33 -2.21 14.65
N ILE A 113 -9.63 -2.49 13.37
CA ILE A 113 -9.26 -3.74 12.71
C ILE A 113 -8.78 -3.47 11.28
N CYS A 114 -7.62 -3.99 10.92
CA CYS A 114 -7.10 -4.00 9.55
C CYS A 114 -7.09 -5.44 8.99
N ILE A 115 -7.96 -5.74 8.03
CA ILE A 115 -7.94 -7.05 7.36
C ILE A 115 -7.00 -6.97 6.15
N ALA A 116 -5.89 -7.70 6.23
CA ALA A 116 -4.87 -7.78 5.20
C ALA A 116 -5.03 -9.09 4.41
N ASN A 117 -5.67 -9.01 3.24
CA ASN A 117 -5.92 -10.15 2.38
C ASN A 117 -4.88 -10.25 1.26
N ASP A 118 -4.45 -11.46 0.91
CA ASP A 118 -3.77 -11.70 -0.37
C ASP A 118 -4.12 -13.10 -0.90
N LYS A 119 -4.36 -13.22 -2.20
CA LYS A 119 -4.69 -14.51 -2.83
C LYS A 119 -3.48 -15.44 -2.87
N ASN A 120 -2.26 -14.90 -2.95
CA ASN A 120 -1.06 -15.71 -3.09
C ASN A 120 -0.55 -16.18 -1.72
N LYS A 121 -0.80 -17.46 -1.43
CA LYS A 121 -0.41 -18.12 -0.18
C LYS A 121 1.09 -18.00 0.11
N SER A 122 1.97 -18.03 -0.89
CA SER A 122 3.42 -17.95 -0.64
C SER A 122 3.86 -16.56 -0.17
N ARG A 123 3.15 -15.51 -0.60
CA ARG A 123 3.44 -14.11 -0.20
C ARG A 123 2.91 -13.77 1.19
N LEU A 124 2.00 -14.59 1.74
CA LEU A 124 1.47 -14.39 3.09
C LEU A 124 2.54 -14.53 4.17
N ASN A 125 3.55 -15.37 3.97
CA ASN A 125 4.66 -15.50 4.93
C ASN A 125 5.38 -14.15 5.09
N SER A 126 5.61 -13.42 3.99
CA SER A 126 6.20 -12.08 4.02
C SER A 126 5.28 -11.06 4.69
N LEU A 127 3.97 -11.14 4.43
CA LEU A 127 2.96 -10.30 5.07
C LEU A 127 2.94 -10.48 6.59
N VAL A 128 2.81 -11.74 7.05
CA VAL A 128 2.83 -12.12 8.47
C VAL A 128 4.14 -11.68 9.12
N SER A 129 5.29 -11.97 8.49
CA SER A 129 6.59 -11.52 9.00
C SER A 129 6.68 -10.00 9.15
N THR A 130 6.16 -9.25 8.18
CA THR A 130 6.18 -7.78 8.20
C THR A 130 5.27 -7.23 9.30
N ILE A 131 4.07 -7.79 9.47
CA ILE A 131 3.13 -7.44 10.55
C ILE A 131 3.78 -7.64 11.92
N HIS A 132 4.35 -8.83 12.18
CA HIS A 132 4.98 -9.13 13.46
C HIS A 132 6.22 -8.27 13.72
N ARG A 133 7.12 -8.15 12.73
CA ARG A 133 8.34 -7.36 12.85
C ARG A 133 8.03 -5.91 13.20
N LEU A 134 7.01 -5.33 12.56
CA LEU A 134 6.62 -3.94 12.79
C LEU A 134 5.75 -3.73 14.05
N GLY A 135 5.39 -4.79 14.78
CA GLY A 135 4.59 -4.67 16.01
C GLY A 135 3.13 -4.27 15.75
N ILE A 136 2.58 -4.72 14.63
CA ILE A 136 1.18 -4.47 14.30
C ILE A 136 0.30 -5.49 15.04
N GLU A 137 -0.69 -4.99 15.78
CA GLU A 137 -1.52 -5.82 16.68
C GLU A 137 -2.98 -5.92 16.22
N ASN A 138 -3.48 -4.92 15.48
CA ASN A 138 -4.86 -4.86 15.02
C ASN A 138 -5.10 -5.48 13.63
N SER A 139 -4.18 -6.33 13.15
CA SER A 139 -4.25 -6.90 11.79
C SER A 139 -4.71 -8.35 11.76
N ILE A 140 -5.60 -8.69 10.83
CA ILE A 140 -6.04 -10.06 10.52
C ILE A 140 -5.59 -10.42 9.12
N VAL A 141 -4.81 -11.50 8.98
CA VAL A 141 -4.34 -11.98 7.68
C VAL A 141 -5.31 -13.02 7.10
N THR A 142 -5.74 -12.85 5.85
CA THR A 142 -6.63 -13.79 5.16
C THR A 142 -6.10 -14.21 3.79
N ASN A 143 -6.49 -15.41 3.35
CA ASN A 143 -6.15 -15.96 2.03
C ASN A 143 -7.42 -16.21 1.20
N PHE A 144 -8.01 -15.14 0.68
CA PHE A 144 -9.17 -15.24 -0.21
C PHE A 144 -8.88 -14.63 -1.57
N ASP A 145 -9.59 -15.11 -2.60
CA ASP A 145 -9.66 -14.40 -3.87
C ASP A 145 -10.40 -13.07 -3.66
N GLY A 146 -9.66 -11.97 -3.80
CA GLY A 146 -10.17 -10.62 -3.63
C GLY A 146 -11.40 -10.31 -4.49
N SER A 147 -11.55 -10.99 -5.64
CA SER A 147 -12.66 -10.79 -6.57
C SER A 147 -14.01 -11.22 -6.00
N PHE A 148 -13.99 -11.99 -4.91
CA PHE A 148 -15.17 -12.55 -4.24
C PHE A 148 -15.19 -12.24 -2.74
N PHE A 149 -14.35 -11.30 -2.29
CA PHE A 149 -14.18 -10.99 -0.88
C PHE A 149 -15.48 -10.51 -0.20
N HIS A 150 -16.29 -9.76 -0.93
CA HIS A 150 -17.60 -9.27 -0.47
C HIS A 150 -18.56 -10.40 -0.04
N TYR A 151 -18.40 -11.64 -0.52
CA TYR A 151 -19.18 -12.78 -0.03
C TYR A 151 -18.69 -13.32 1.32
N LYS A 152 -17.46 -13.00 1.72
CA LYS A 152 -16.85 -13.45 2.97
C LYS A 152 -17.11 -12.45 4.09
N MET A 153 -16.84 -11.18 3.83
CA MET A 153 -16.98 -10.10 4.80
C MET A 153 -17.39 -8.81 4.11
N LYS A 154 -18.23 -8.02 4.79
CA LYS A 154 -18.66 -6.68 4.38
C LYS A 154 -18.64 -5.72 5.57
N GLY A 155 -18.98 -4.47 5.32
CA GLY A 155 -19.13 -3.44 6.35
C GLY A 155 -17.80 -2.84 6.75
N PHE A 156 -16.86 -2.72 5.81
CA PHE A 156 -15.62 -1.99 6.03
C PHE A 156 -15.88 -0.49 5.93
N ASP A 157 -15.32 0.28 6.85
CA ASP A 157 -15.36 1.73 6.79
C ASP A 157 -14.58 2.23 5.58
N ARG A 158 -13.45 1.59 5.29
CA ARG A 158 -12.59 1.91 4.16
C ARG A 158 -12.00 0.65 3.52
N VAL A 159 -11.78 0.70 2.21
CA VAL A 159 -11.16 -0.39 1.45
C VAL A 159 -10.02 0.14 0.60
N LEU A 160 -8.84 -0.45 0.74
CA LEU A 160 -7.70 -0.22 -0.14
C LEU A 160 -7.57 -1.37 -1.13
N LEU A 161 -7.50 -1.01 -2.41
CA LEU A 161 -7.16 -1.92 -3.49
C LEU A 161 -5.93 -1.37 -4.22
N ASP A 162 -4.75 -1.81 -3.78
CA ASP A 162 -3.53 -1.70 -4.57
C ASP A 162 -3.52 -2.85 -5.59
N ALA A 163 -4.04 -2.58 -6.78
CA ALA A 163 -4.39 -3.63 -7.71
C ALA A 163 -3.15 -4.19 -8.42
N PRO A 164 -3.10 -5.52 -8.65
CA PRO A 164 -2.07 -6.10 -9.52
C PRO A 164 -2.18 -5.49 -10.91
N CYS A 165 -1.05 -5.02 -11.45
CA CYS A 165 -0.98 -4.30 -12.72
C CYS A 165 0.29 -4.65 -13.49
N THR A 166 0.45 -4.10 -14.69
CA THR A 166 1.65 -4.30 -15.52
C THR A 166 2.94 -3.71 -14.94
N GLY A 167 2.83 -2.74 -14.02
CA GLY A 167 3.98 -2.11 -13.38
C GLY A 167 4.74 -1.13 -14.28
N THR A 168 4.12 -0.61 -15.35
CA THR A 168 4.75 0.33 -16.29
C THR A 168 5.29 1.61 -15.65
N GLY A 169 4.85 1.98 -14.44
CA GLY A 169 5.35 3.12 -13.68
C GLY A 169 6.59 2.83 -12.80
N ILE A 170 7.02 1.57 -12.68
CA ILE A 170 8.17 1.16 -11.86
C ILE A 170 9.33 0.60 -12.69
N ILE A 171 9.42 0.95 -13.97
CA ILE A 171 10.50 0.53 -14.88
C ILE A 171 11.90 0.87 -14.33
N SER A 172 12.04 2.00 -13.65
CA SER A 172 13.29 2.38 -12.94
C SER A 172 13.73 1.42 -11.83
N HIS A 173 12.79 0.64 -11.27
CA HIS A 173 13.06 -0.34 -10.22
C HIS A 173 13.17 -1.76 -10.76
N ASP A 174 12.44 -2.09 -11.84
CA ASP A 174 12.49 -3.39 -12.49
C ASP A 174 12.51 -3.25 -14.02
N GLU A 175 13.71 -3.32 -14.58
CA GLU A 175 13.91 -3.15 -16.03
C GLU A 175 13.30 -4.28 -16.86
N ARG A 176 13.02 -5.45 -16.26
CA ARG A 176 12.41 -6.60 -16.95
C ARG A 176 11.02 -6.26 -17.48
N ILE A 177 10.36 -5.26 -16.90
CA ILE A 177 9.07 -4.74 -17.35
C ILE A 177 9.14 -4.24 -18.80
N LYS A 178 10.28 -3.71 -19.26
CA LYS A 178 10.48 -3.30 -20.66
C LYS A 178 10.37 -4.47 -21.66
N LEU A 179 10.64 -5.69 -21.20
CA LEU A 179 10.77 -6.89 -22.05
C LEU A 179 9.50 -7.75 -22.05
N HIS A 180 8.50 -7.44 -21.24
CA HIS A 180 7.28 -8.24 -21.14
C HIS A 180 6.34 -8.02 -22.34
N LYS A 181 5.56 -9.06 -22.70
CA LYS A 181 4.46 -8.95 -23.65
C LYS A 181 3.31 -8.14 -23.05
N ILE A 182 3.41 -6.82 -23.20
CA ILE A 182 2.54 -5.83 -22.56
C ILE A 182 1.05 -6.06 -22.92
N ASN A 183 0.72 -6.34 -24.18
CA ASN A 183 -0.68 -6.37 -24.63
C ASN A 183 -1.53 -7.46 -23.97
N SER A 184 -1.04 -8.69 -23.85
CA SER A 184 -1.79 -9.77 -23.20
C SER A 184 -1.87 -9.57 -21.68
N ALA A 185 -0.81 -9.01 -21.08
CA ALA A 185 -0.79 -8.71 -19.65
C ALA A 185 -1.81 -7.62 -19.29
N ILE A 186 -1.95 -6.57 -20.10
CA ILE A 186 -2.96 -5.51 -19.91
C ILE A 186 -4.36 -6.13 -19.86
N LEU A 187 -4.73 -6.96 -20.84
CA LEU A 187 -6.09 -7.53 -20.88
C LEU A 187 -6.41 -8.39 -19.65
N ILE A 188 -5.46 -9.21 -19.21
CA ILE A 188 -5.62 -10.06 -18.03
C ILE A 188 -5.75 -9.20 -16.77
N ASN A 189 -4.85 -8.23 -16.59
CA ASN A 189 -4.84 -7.37 -15.41
C ASN A 189 -6.08 -6.49 -15.33
N THR A 190 -6.48 -5.85 -16.42
CA THR A 190 -7.68 -5.00 -16.46
C THR A 190 -8.95 -5.79 -16.17
N THR A 191 -9.07 -7.02 -16.67
CA THR A 191 -10.20 -7.91 -16.35
C THR A 191 -10.23 -8.25 -14.86
N LEU A 192 -9.07 -8.54 -14.26
CA LEU A 192 -8.96 -8.81 -12.83
C LEU A 192 -9.23 -7.56 -11.98
N GLN A 193 -8.63 -6.42 -12.32
CA GLN A 193 -8.80 -5.13 -11.66
C GLN A 193 -10.27 -4.71 -11.59
N LYS A 194 -11.03 -4.84 -12.70
CA LYS A 194 -12.48 -4.59 -12.72
C LYS A 194 -13.21 -5.43 -11.69
N ARG A 195 -12.94 -6.74 -11.65
CA ARG A 195 -13.57 -7.66 -10.68
C ARG A 195 -13.19 -7.35 -9.24
N LEU A 196 -11.91 -7.05 -8.99
CA LEU A 196 -11.42 -6.67 -7.67
C LEU A 196 -12.05 -5.37 -7.18
N LEU A 197 -12.14 -4.35 -8.04
CA LEU A 197 -12.70 -3.05 -7.67
C LEU A 197 -14.19 -3.14 -7.37
N ILE A 198 -14.95 -3.91 -8.16
CA ILE A 198 -16.36 -4.16 -7.85
C ILE A 198 -16.51 -4.87 -6.50
N SER A 199 -15.69 -5.89 -6.24
CA SER A 199 -15.68 -6.57 -4.94
C SER A 199 -15.28 -5.63 -3.79
N ALA A 200 -14.36 -4.70 -4.02
CA ALA A 200 -13.96 -3.68 -3.04
C ALA A 200 -15.12 -2.77 -2.67
N ILE A 201 -15.83 -2.26 -3.68
CA ILE A 201 -17.03 -1.43 -3.50
C ILE A 201 -18.10 -2.21 -2.73
N ASP A 202 -18.36 -3.45 -3.13
CA ASP A 202 -19.41 -4.30 -2.52
C ASP A 202 -19.05 -4.82 -1.11
N SER A 203 -17.78 -4.69 -0.70
CA SER A 203 -17.31 -4.98 0.66
C SER A 203 -17.44 -3.76 1.58
N CYS A 204 -17.43 -2.56 1.02
CA CYS A 204 -17.46 -1.31 1.76
C CYS A 204 -18.86 -1.07 2.38
N LYS A 205 -18.90 -0.35 3.51
CA LYS A 205 -20.18 0.01 4.15
C LYS A 205 -20.97 0.98 3.26
N ILE A 206 -22.27 0.76 3.21
CA ILE A 206 -23.23 1.68 2.61
C ILE A 206 -24.11 2.16 3.76
N ASN A 207 -23.80 3.34 4.30
CA ASN A 207 -24.59 3.97 5.34
C ASN A 207 -24.93 5.40 4.91
N GLN A 208 -26.19 5.81 5.13
CA GLN A 208 -26.69 7.15 4.84
C GLN A 208 -26.01 8.22 5.71
N GLU A 209 -25.59 7.86 6.93
CA GLU A 209 -24.98 8.77 7.90
C GLU A 209 -23.45 8.85 7.78
N LYS A 210 -22.77 7.74 7.45
CA LYS A 210 -21.31 7.67 7.26
C LYS A 210 -20.95 6.91 6.00
N LYS A 211 -20.47 7.63 4.99
CA LYS A 211 -20.02 7.04 3.73
C LYS A 211 -18.77 6.18 3.93
N GLY A 212 -18.71 5.04 3.25
CA GLY A 212 -17.50 4.25 3.13
C GLY A 212 -16.60 4.80 2.02
N TYR A 213 -15.29 4.63 2.16
CA TYR A 213 -14.30 5.12 1.17
C TYR A 213 -13.54 3.96 0.55
N ILE A 214 -13.33 4.02 -0.77
CA ILE A 214 -12.49 3.06 -1.49
C ILE A 214 -11.36 3.84 -2.15
N VAL A 215 -10.12 3.38 -1.96
CA VAL A 215 -8.98 3.82 -2.76
C VAL A 215 -8.55 2.68 -3.67
N TYR A 216 -8.57 2.97 -4.97
CA TYR A 216 -7.96 2.14 -6.00
C TYR A 216 -6.62 2.77 -6.38
N SER A 217 -5.56 1.97 -6.38
CA SER A 217 -4.24 2.41 -6.84
C SER A 217 -3.58 1.33 -7.71
N THR A 218 -2.70 1.77 -8.60
CA THR A 218 -1.79 0.89 -9.33
C THR A 218 -0.39 1.51 -9.34
N CYS A 219 0.59 0.73 -9.80
CA CYS A 219 1.89 1.26 -10.19
C CYS A 219 2.07 1.28 -11.72
N SER A 220 0.96 1.39 -12.45
CA SER A 220 0.89 1.54 -13.91
C SER A 220 0.61 2.99 -14.28
N ILE A 221 1.14 3.42 -15.41
CA ILE A 221 0.85 4.74 -16.01
C ILE A 221 -0.18 4.65 -17.15
N LEU A 222 -0.70 3.46 -17.43
CA LEU A 222 -1.60 3.21 -18.54
C LEU A 222 -3.05 3.58 -18.18
N ILE A 223 -3.76 4.16 -19.14
CA ILE A 223 -5.16 4.59 -19.00
C ILE A 223 -6.06 3.37 -18.78
N GLU A 224 -5.76 2.27 -19.44
CA GLU A 224 -6.51 1.02 -19.41
C GLU A 224 -6.55 0.40 -18.00
N GLU A 225 -5.49 0.61 -17.21
CA GLU A 225 -5.35 0.09 -15.84
C GLU A 225 -5.73 1.12 -14.76
N ASN A 226 -6.04 2.37 -15.15
CA ASN A 226 -6.38 3.44 -14.23
C ASN A 226 -7.76 4.04 -14.58
N GLU A 227 -7.82 5.11 -15.36
CA GLU A 227 -9.04 5.88 -15.62
C GLU A 227 -10.16 4.99 -16.21
N SER A 228 -9.82 4.05 -17.09
CA SER A 228 -10.80 3.12 -17.68
C SER A 228 -11.40 2.14 -16.65
N ILE A 229 -10.64 1.78 -15.62
CA ILE A 229 -11.11 0.92 -14.53
C ILE A 229 -12.07 1.69 -13.62
N ILE A 230 -11.74 2.95 -13.31
CA ILE A 230 -12.59 3.84 -12.51
C ILE A 230 -13.89 4.14 -13.24
N GLN A 231 -13.82 4.50 -14.52
CA GLN A 231 -15.00 4.76 -15.36
C GLN A 231 -15.95 3.55 -15.36
N TYR A 232 -15.39 2.35 -15.57
CA TYR A 232 -16.18 1.11 -15.50
C TYR A 232 -16.88 0.93 -14.14
N ALA A 233 -16.20 1.22 -13.03
CA ALA A 233 -16.80 1.07 -11.71
C ALA A 233 -17.93 2.07 -11.45
N VAL A 234 -17.78 3.33 -11.88
CA VAL A 234 -18.82 4.38 -11.79
C VAL A 234 -20.06 4.02 -12.60
N GLU A 235 -19.89 3.41 -13.78
CA GLU A 235 -21.01 2.93 -14.60
C GLU A 235 -21.73 1.72 -13.98
N LYS A 236 -21.03 0.90 -13.21
CA LYS A 236 -21.55 -0.37 -12.67
C LYS A 236 -22.08 -0.29 -11.24
N ARG A 237 -21.73 0.75 -10.48
CA ARG A 237 -22.09 0.92 -9.08
C ARG A 237 -22.39 2.39 -8.79
N ASN A 238 -23.28 2.64 -7.84
CA ASN A 238 -23.58 3.99 -7.37
C ASN A 238 -22.46 4.52 -6.47
N VAL A 239 -21.35 4.91 -7.08
CA VAL A 239 -20.17 5.47 -6.41
C VAL A 239 -19.91 6.89 -6.92
N LYS A 240 -19.35 7.73 -6.06
CA LYS A 240 -18.95 9.09 -6.39
C LYS A 240 -17.44 9.23 -6.26
N ILE A 241 -16.79 9.71 -7.31
CA ILE A 241 -15.38 10.11 -7.24
C ILE A 241 -15.28 11.35 -6.35
N VAL A 242 -14.38 11.29 -5.37
CA VAL A 242 -14.06 12.39 -4.47
C VAL A 242 -12.65 12.87 -4.73
N LYS A 243 -12.35 14.13 -4.39
CA LYS A 243 -11.01 14.67 -4.52
C LYS A 243 -10.07 13.88 -3.58
N THR A 244 -8.99 13.34 -4.13
CA THR A 244 -7.89 12.79 -3.34
C THR A 244 -7.22 13.96 -2.61
N GLY A 245 -6.91 13.78 -1.32
CA GLY A 245 -6.39 14.83 -0.42
C GLY A 245 -5.36 15.78 -1.05
#